data_AF-D1JAI8-F1
#
_entry.id   AF-D1JAI8-F1
#
_cell.length_a   1.000
_cell.length_b   1.000
_cell.length_c   1.000
_cell.angle_alpha   90.00
_cell.angle_beta   90.00
_cell.angle_gamma   90.00
#
_symmetry.space_group_name_H-M   'P 1'
#
loop_
_entity.id
_entity.type
_entity.pdbx_description
1 polymer ?
#
loop_
_entity_poly.entity_id
_entity_poly.type
_entity_poly.pdbx_seq_one_letter_code
_entity_poly.pdbx_strand_id
1 'polypeptide(L)'
;MDLNEIDTTRFFCPNETCPNYARLGPDNKILRAGYYGKGEKRTQMLKCKVCGKRFSIHKGTPLFNLKADEGAFYGTIAHLVEGNGIRATARIMGINKDTVSKWLKKASMHAEAVSQYLMANLHFEEVQLNEFWSFVKKRSSLHKFREVKGGILRPLDIYQLRLRSQNYRHFRHREDKPEKCRCPDKEDEKGE
;
A
#
# COMPACT_ATOMS: atom_id res chain seq x y z
N MET A 1 -9.99 -8.17 -17.15
CA MET A 1 -8.52 -8.23 -17.33
C MET A 1 -8.15 -9.69 -17.22
N ASP A 2 -7.75 -10.31 -18.32
CA ASP A 2 -7.36 -11.72 -18.32
C ASP A 2 -6.17 -11.94 -17.39
N LEU A 3 -6.35 -12.81 -16.39
CA LEU A 3 -5.39 -13.11 -15.33
C LEU A 3 -4.21 -13.99 -15.79
N ASN A 4 -4.14 -14.33 -17.08
CA ASN A 4 -3.22 -15.36 -17.59
C ASN A 4 -1.88 -14.83 -18.10
N GLU A 5 -1.63 -13.53 -18.11
CA GLU A 5 -0.31 -12.99 -18.40
C GLU A 5 0.12 -11.93 -17.37
N ILE A 6 0.90 -12.37 -16.38
CA ILE A 6 1.49 -11.48 -15.39
C ILE A 6 2.67 -10.78 -16.04
N ASP A 7 2.46 -9.50 -16.38
CA ASP A 7 3.52 -8.60 -16.84
C ASP A 7 4.52 -8.34 -15.71
N THR A 8 5.68 -8.99 -15.79
CA THR A 8 6.71 -8.88 -14.77
C THR A 8 7.36 -7.50 -14.74
N THR A 9 7.23 -6.68 -15.80
CA THR A 9 7.87 -5.36 -15.89
C THR A 9 7.33 -4.35 -14.87
N ARG A 10 6.11 -4.59 -14.36
CA ARG A 10 5.44 -3.77 -13.34
C ARG A 10 5.87 -4.07 -11.91
N PHE A 11 6.73 -5.06 -11.71
CA PHE A 11 7.21 -5.46 -10.39
C PHE A 11 8.66 -5.04 -10.18
N PHE A 12 9.09 -4.94 -8.93
CA PHE A 12 10.46 -4.60 -8.56
C PHE A 12 10.93 -5.49 -7.42
N CYS A 13 12.25 -5.58 -7.22
CA CYS A 13 12.78 -6.34 -6.08
C CYS A 13 12.51 -5.57 -4.78
N PRO A 14 11.82 -6.16 -3.78
CA PRO A 14 11.51 -5.50 -2.52
C PRO A 14 12.69 -5.54 -1.52
N ASN A 15 13.81 -6.16 -1.88
CA ASN A 15 14.95 -6.28 -0.98
C ASN A 15 15.85 -5.05 -1.06
N GLU A 16 15.81 -4.19 -0.05
CA GLU A 16 16.58 -2.93 0.01
C GLU A 16 18.10 -3.12 -0.11
N THR A 17 18.61 -4.29 0.28
CA THR A 17 20.04 -4.61 0.16
C THR A 17 20.43 -5.14 -1.23
N CYS A 18 19.47 -5.30 -2.15
CA CYS A 18 19.74 -5.81 -3.49
C CYS A 18 20.18 -4.67 -4.44
N PRO A 19 21.22 -4.87 -5.28
CA PRO A 19 21.56 -3.92 -6.34
C PRO A 19 20.42 -3.64 -7.34
N ASN A 20 19.45 -4.55 -7.42
CA ASN A 20 18.27 -4.50 -8.27
C ASN A 20 17.01 -4.01 -7.52
N TYR A 21 17.18 -3.43 -6.32
CA TYR A 21 16.09 -2.84 -5.54
C TYR A 21 15.39 -1.73 -6.33
N ALA A 22 14.05 -1.68 -6.22
CA ALA A 22 13.19 -0.63 -6.79
C ALA A 22 13.33 -0.36 -8.31
N ARG A 23 13.97 -1.27 -9.08
CA ARG A 23 14.04 -1.17 -10.54
C ARG A 23 12.76 -1.70 -11.19
N LEU A 24 12.17 -0.91 -12.07
CA LEU A 24 10.97 -1.23 -12.86
C LEU A 24 11.32 -1.36 -14.36
N GLY A 25 10.40 -1.92 -15.14
CA GLY A 25 10.51 -2.03 -16.59
C GLY A 25 11.15 -3.35 -17.06
N PRO A 26 11.46 -3.46 -18.37
CA PRO A 26 11.97 -4.69 -18.98
C PRO A 26 13.26 -5.22 -18.34
N ASP A 27 14.08 -4.32 -17.78
CA ASP A 27 15.36 -4.65 -17.18
C ASP A 27 15.34 -4.92 -15.68
N ASN A 28 14.15 -5.00 -15.06
CA ASN A 28 13.99 -5.24 -13.63
C ASN A 28 14.44 -6.64 -13.16
N LYS A 29 14.86 -7.53 -14.06
CA LYS A 29 15.34 -8.90 -13.79
C LYS A 29 14.42 -9.71 -12.85
N ILE A 30 13.11 -9.48 -12.94
CA ILE A 30 12.09 -10.23 -12.18
C ILE A 30 11.53 -11.36 -13.04
N LEU A 31 11.37 -12.54 -12.43
CA LEU A 31 10.80 -13.73 -13.05
C LEU A 31 9.58 -14.24 -12.29
N ARG A 32 8.71 -14.96 -13.00
CA ARG A 32 7.71 -15.85 -12.38
C ARG A 32 8.41 -17.03 -11.69
N ALA A 33 7.94 -17.40 -10.51
CA ALA A 33 8.57 -18.38 -9.62
C ALA A 33 7.55 -19.30 -8.94
N GLY A 34 6.66 -19.89 -9.73
CA GLY A 34 5.62 -20.80 -9.24
C GLY A 34 4.55 -20.11 -8.40
N TYR A 35 3.85 -20.88 -7.58
CA TYR A 35 2.72 -20.41 -6.78
C TYR A 35 2.89 -20.78 -5.31
N TYR A 36 2.30 -19.97 -4.44
CA TYR A 36 2.15 -20.24 -3.01
C TYR A 36 0.67 -20.46 -2.69
N GLY A 37 0.35 -21.33 -1.73
CA GLY A 37 -1.02 -21.69 -1.38
C GLY A 37 -1.51 -22.96 -2.09
N LYS A 38 -2.79 -23.31 -1.91
CA LYS A 38 -3.41 -24.53 -2.42
C LYS A 38 -4.71 -24.21 -3.17
N GLY A 39 -5.01 -25.02 -4.19
CA GLY A 39 -6.24 -24.92 -4.98
C GLY A 39 -6.36 -23.59 -5.73
N GLU A 40 -7.58 -23.09 -5.84
CA GLU A 40 -7.92 -21.86 -6.56
C GLU A 40 -7.37 -20.59 -5.89
N LYS A 41 -7.10 -20.65 -4.57
CA LYS A 41 -6.55 -19.51 -3.79
C LYS A 41 -5.01 -19.44 -3.84
N ARG A 42 -4.40 -19.94 -4.91
CA ARG A 42 -2.95 -19.89 -5.09
C ARG A 42 -2.52 -18.49 -5.53
N THR A 43 -1.47 -17.97 -4.92
CA THR A 43 -0.89 -16.66 -5.26
C THR A 43 0.37 -16.87 -6.07
N GLN A 44 0.51 -16.19 -7.21
CA GLN A 44 1.75 -16.24 -7.98
C GLN A 44 2.91 -15.71 -7.12
N MET A 45 4.06 -16.37 -7.22
CA MET A 45 5.32 -15.92 -6.65
C MET A 45 6.24 -15.40 -7.76
N LEU A 46 7.02 -14.39 -7.44
CA LEU A 46 8.04 -13.78 -8.28
C LEU A 46 9.41 -14.03 -7.65
N LYS A 47 10.48 -14.03 -8.45
CA LYS A 47 11.87 -14.16 -8.00
C LYS A 47 12.73 -13.08 -8.65
N CYS A 48 13.55 -12.42 -7.85
CA CYS A 48 14.61 -11.55 -8.38
C CYS A 48 15.80 -12.41 -8.83
N LYS A 49 16.25 -12.28 -10.08
CA LYS A 49 17.44 -13.00 -10.56
C LYS A 49 18.74 -12.58 -9.85
N VAL A 50 18.81 -11.33 -9.37
CA VAL A 50 20.04 -10.76 -8.80
C VAL A 50 20.29 -11.23 -7.37
N CYS A 51 19.29 -11.18 -6.49
CA CYS A 51 19.44 -11.63 -5.09
C CYS A 51 18.82 -13.00 -4.80
N GLY A 52 18.15 -13.63 -5.77
CA GLY A 52 17.50 -14.93 -5.61
C GLY A 52 16.23 -14.94 -4.74
N LYS A 53 15.92 -13.85 -4.02
CA LYS A 53 14.76 -13.79 -3.12
C LYS A 53 13.43 -13.89 -3.88
N ARG A 54 12.50 -14.64 -3.30
CA ARG A 54 11.11 -14.79 -3.79
C ARG A 54 10.16 -13.84 -3.05
N PHE A 55 9.13 -13.37 -3.73
CA PHE A 55 8.09 -12.51 -3.17
C PHE A 55 6.75 -12.69 -3.89
N SER A 56 5.63 -12.41 -3.21
CA SER A 56 4.29 -12.48 -3.80
C SER A 56 4.04 -11.33 -4.78
N ILE A 57 3.21 -11.53 -5.81
CA ILE A 57 2.67 -10.44 -6.65
C ILE A 57 2.05 -9.33 -5.80
N HIS A 58 1.37 -9.66 -4.70
CA HIS A 58 0.72 -8.66 -3.87
C HIS A 58 1.68 -7.96 -2.90
N LYS A 59 2.98 -8.27 -2.92
CA LYS A 59 3.95 -7.65 -2.01
C LYS A 59 3.93 -6.13 -2.19
N GLY A 60 3.81 -5.40 -1.08
CA GLY A 60 3.73 -3.93 -1.09
C GLY A 60 2.32 -3.38 -1.37
N THR A 61 1.30 -4.24 -1.48
CA THR A 61 -0.10 -3.82 -1.70
C THR A 61 -1.00 -4.18 -0.51
N PRO A 62 -2.18 -3.55 -0.40
CA PRO A 62 -3.20 -3.95 0.59
C PRO A 62 -3.68 -5.39 0.47
N LEU A 63 -3.38 -6.09 -0.63
CA LEU A 63 -3.76 -7.49 -0.84
C LEU A 63 -2.76 -8.48 -0.25
N PHE A 64 -1.58 -8.02 0.18
CA PHE A 64 -0.55 -8.93 0.72
C PHE A 64 -1.07 -9.74 1.93
N ASN A 65 -0.97 -11.07 1.91
CA ASN A 65 -1.55 -11.96 2.94
C ASN A 65 -3.08 -11.86 3.11
N LEU A 66 -3.81 -11.37 2.11
CA LEU A 66 -5.26 -11.48 2.09
C LEU A 66 -5.67 -12.95 1.88
N LYS A 67 -6.52 -13.49 2.77
CA LYS A 67 -7.05 -14.86 2.68
C LYS A 67 -8.43 -14.94 2.01
N ALA A 68 -9.05 -13.79 1.84
CA ALA A 68 -10.33 -13.64 1.16
C ALA A 68 -10.09 -13.42 -0.34
N ASP A 69 -11.16 -13.57 -1.11
CA ASP A 69 -11.18 -13.19 -2.51
C ASP A 69 -10.85 -11.69 -2.68
N GLU A 70 -10.08 -11.36 -3.72
CA GLU A 70 -9.69 -9.97 -4.01
C GLU A 70 -10.89 -9.12 -4.40
N GLY A 71 -11.83 -9.68 -5.15
CA GLY A 71 -13.08 -9.01 -5.54
C GLY A 71 -13.89 -8.59 -4.31
N ALA A 72 -13.99 -9.45 -3.30
CA ALA A 72 -14.64 -9.12 -2.04
C ALA A 72 -13.95 -7.94 -1.32
N PHE A 73 -12.60 -7.91 -1.31
CA PHE A 73 -11.85 -6.79 -0.74
C PHE A 73 -12.12 -5.50 -1.51
N TYR A 74 -11.98 -5.50 -2.83
CA TYR A 74 -12.21 -4.33 -3.67
C TYR A 74 -13.64 -3.81 -3.56
N GLY A 75 -14.65 -4.69 -3.61
CA GLY A 75 -16.06 -4.31 -3.46
C GLY A 75 -16.34 -3.68 -2.09
N THR A 76 -15.74 -4.24 -1.02
CA THR A 76 -15.87 -3.66 0.32
C THR A 76 -15.29 -2.25 0.39
N ILE A 77 -14.08 -2.05 -0.16
CA ILE A 77 -13.44 -0.72 -0.17
C ILE A 77 -14.23 0.25 -1.06
N ALA A 78 -14.73 -0.18 -2.21
CA ALA A 78 -15.54 0.65 -3.11
C ALA A 78 -16.78 1.22 -2.40
N HIS A 79 -17.55 0.38 -1.70
CA HIS A 79 -18.70 0.84 -0.93
C HIS A 79 -18.33 1.85 0.17
N LEU A 80 -17.20 1.66 0.84
CA LEU A 80 -16.73 2.62 1.84
C LEU A 80 -16.36 3.97 1.20
N VAL A 81 -15.73 3.95 0.01
CA VAL A 81 -15.39 5.16 -0.76
C VAL A 81 -16.64 5.89 -1.26
N GLU A 82 -17.71 5.16 -1.59
CA GLU A 82 -19.03 5.72 -1.91
C GLU A 82 -19.73 6.37 -0.70
N GLY A 83 -19.14 6.26 0.50
CA GLY A 83 -19.65 6.89 1.73
C GLY A 83 -20.52 5.97 2.59
N ASN A 84 -20.60 4.68 2.28
CA ASN A 84 -21.31 3.73 3.14
C ASN A 84 -20.59 3.57 4.48
N GLY A 85 -21.35 3.50 5.57
CA GLY A 85 -20.80 3.18 6.89
C GLY A 85 -20.40 1.70 7.01
N ILE A 86 -19.41 1.39 7.84
CA ILE A 86 -18.87 0.03 8.06
C ILE A 86 -19.97 -1.04 8.24
N ARG A 87 -21.00 -0.74 9.05
CA ARG A 87 -22.11 -1.67 9.30
C ARG A 87 -23.03 -1.84 8.09
N ALA A 88 -23.24 -0.79 7.29
CA ALA A 88 -24.01 -0.88 6.06
C ALA A 88 -23.27 -1.72 5.04
N THR A 89 -21.98 -1.44 4.82
CA THR A 89 -21.11 -2.24 3.96
C THR A 89 -21.06 -3.71 4.39
N ALA A 90 -20.96 -3.99 5.69
CA ALA A 90 -20.99 -5.35 6.21
C ALA A 90 -22.27 -6.12 5.82
N ARG A 91 -23.44 -5.46 5.86
CA ARG A 91 -24.71 -6.04 5.43
C ARG A 91 -24.77 -6.25 3.92
N ILE A 92 -24.35 -5.25 3.13
CA ILE A 92 -24.34 -5.30 1.66
C ILE A 92 -23.43 -6.44 1.16
N MET A 93 -22.23 -6.53 1.74
CA MET A 93 -21.22 -7.51 1.34
C MET A 93 -21.40 -8.88 2.02
N GLY A 94 -22.32 -9.01 2.98
CA GLY A 94 -22.53 -10.26 3.73
C GLY A 94 -21.32 -10.71 4.56
N ILE A 95 -20.50 -9.78 5.05
CA ILE A 95 -19.29 -10.08 5.85
C ILE A 95 -19.34 -9.43 7.22
N ASN A 96 -18.55 -9.94 8.17
CA ASN A 96 -18.48 -9.37 9.52
C ASN A 96 -17.95 -7.92 9.47
N LYS A 97 -18.59 -7.00 10.19
CA LYS A 97 -18.16 -5.60 10.36
C LYS A 97 -16.70 -5.46 10.80
N ASP A 98 -16.18 -6.41 11.58
CA ASP A 98 -14.80 -6.38 12.07
C ASP A 98 -13.82 -6.71 10.93
N THR A 99 -14.24 -7.53 9.97
CA THR A 99 -13.49 -7.78 8.73
C THR A 99 -13.45 -6.53 7.87
N VAL A 100 -14.60 -5.84 7.70
CA VAL A 100 -14.68 -4.55 6.99
C VAL A 100 -13.73 -3.53 7.63
N SER A 101 -13.76 -3.40 8.96
CA SER A 101 -12.87 -2.49 9.70
C SER A 101 -11.39 -2.82 9.50
N LYS A 102 -11.01 -4.11 9.54
CA LYS A 102 -9.63 -4.56 9.27
C LYS A 102 -9.19 -4.23 7.85
N TRP A 103 -10.04 -4.45 6.87
CA TRP A 103 -9.73 -4.16 5.46
C TRP A 103 -9.61 -2.66 5.22
N LEU A 104 -10.51 -1.85 5.79
CA LEU A 104 -10.43 -0.39 5.75
C LEU A 104 -9.11 0.10 6.34
N LYS A 105 -8.72 -0.40 7.53
CA LYS A 105 -7.44 -0.04 8.15
C LYS A 105 -6.25 -0.38 7.26
N LYS A 106 -6.27 -1.55 6.62
CA LYS A 106 -5.19 -1.97 5.73
C LYS A 106 -5.10 -1.08 4.49
N ALA A 107 -6.23 -0.79 3.86
CA ALA A 107 -6.30 0.13 2.74
C ALA A 107 -5.86 1.55 3.12
N SER A 108 -6.29 2.05 4.28
CA SER A 108 -5.95 3.39 4.75
C SER A 108 -4.46 3.56 5.03
N MET A 109 -3.81 2.54 5.63
CA MET A 109 -2.35 2.56 5.84
C MET A 109 -1.58 2.66 4.53
N HIS A 110 -2.01 1.93 3.49
CA HIS A 110 -1.40 2.03 2.17
C HIS A 110 -1.68 3.37 1.49
N ALA A 111 -2.92 3.88 1.56
CA ALA A 111 -3.28 5.18 1.01
C ALA A 111 -2.50 6.32 1.68
N GLU A 112 -2.28 6.23 2.99
CA GLU A 112 -1.44 7.17 3.74
C GLU A 112 0.01 7.12 3.25
N ALA A 113 0.59 5.93 3.11
CA ALA A 113 1.97 5.78 2.61
C ALA A 113 2.13 6.36 1.19
N VAL A 114 1.18 6.10 0.29
CA VAL A 114 1.17 6.67 -1.06
C VAL A 114 1.03 8.19 -1.01
N SER A 115 0.12 8.71 -0.18
CA SER A 115 -0.07 10.16 -0.02
C SER A 115 1.21 10.83 0.47
N GLN A 116 1.85 10.27 1.50
CA GLN A 116 3.14 10.79 2.01
C GLN A 116 4.23 10.79 0.94
N TYR A 117 4.35 9.71 0.17
CA TYR A 117 5.30 9.64 -0.94
C TYR A 117 5.00 10.71 -2.00
N LEU A 118 3.76 10.84 -2.45
CA LEU A 118 3.38 11.80 -3.48
C LEU A 118 3.61 13.24 -3.00
N MET A 119 3.25 13.57 -1.76
CA MET A 119 3.46 14.92 -1.25
C MET A 119 4.93 15.29 -1.03
N ALA A 120 5.82 14.30 -0.87
CA ALA A 120 7.26 14.53 -0.75
C ALA A 120 7.99 14.59 -2.09
N ASN A 121 7.48 13.91 -3.12
CA ASN A 121 8.18 13.72 -4.40
C ASN A 121 7.52 14.45 -5.58
N LEU A 122 6.28 14.93 -5.46
CA LEU A 122 5.71 15.85 -6.43
C LEU A 122 5.99 17.30 -6.04
N HIS A 123 6.61 18.03 -6.96
CA HIS A 123 6.69 19.48 -6.91
C HIS A 123 5.34 20.04 -7.37
N PHE A 124 4.52 20.50 -6.42
CA PHE A 124 3.34 21.29 -6.73
C PHE A 124 3.70 22.77 -6.71
N GLU A 125 3.14 23.54 -7.65
CA GLU A 125 3.16 24.99 -7.57
C GLU A 125 2.30 25.47 -6.39
N GLU A 126 2.70 26.57 -5.73
CA GLU A 126 2.03 27.11 -4.55
C GLU A 126 0.54 27.40 -4.81
N VAL A 127 0.21 27.87 -6.02
CA VAL A 127 -1.17 28.16 -6.45
C VAL A 127 -2.01 26.89 -6.52
N GLN A 128 -1.47 25.80 -7.08
CA GLN A 128 -2.15 24.51 -7.20
C GLN A 128 -2.42 23.88 -5.83
N LEU A 129 -1.47 24.00 -4.90
CA LEU A 129 -1.68 23.57 -3.51
C LEU A 129 -2.77 24.37 -2.83
N ASN A 130 -2.77 25.70 -2.98
CA ASN A 130 -3.77 26.54 -2.35
C ASN A 130 -5.18 26.25 -2.87
N GLU A 131 -5.33 26.05 -4.18
CA GLU A 131 -6.59 25.64 -4.79
C GLU A 131 -7.05 24.27 -4.27
N PHE A 132 -6.16 23.28 -4.25
CA PHE A 132 -6.43 21.96 -3.68
C PHE A 132 -6.89 22.04 -2.22
N TRP A 133 -6.18 22.80 -1.38
CA TRP A 133 -6.53 22.97 0.02
C TRP A 133 -7.85 23.74 0.22
N SER A 134 -8.17 24.70 -0.66
CA SER A 134 -9.46 25.40 -0.63
C SER A 134 -10.63 24.45 -0.92
N PHE A 135 -10.44 23.52 -1.86
CA PHE A 135 -11.42 22.48 -2.20
C PHE A 135 -11.61 21.48 -1.06
N VAL A 136 -10.50 21.00 -0.47
CA VAL A 136 -10.53 20.09 0.68
C VAL A 136 -11.19 20.75 1.90
N LYS A 137 -10.90 22.04 2.16
CA LYS A 137 -11.52 22.80 3.26
C LYS A 137 -13.02 23.01 3.08
N LYS A 138 -13.50 23.16 1.84
CA LYS A 138 -14.93 23.31 1.56
C LYS A 138 -15.75 22.07 1.96
N ARG A 139 -15.10 20.91 2.15
CA ARG A 139 -15.70 19.68 2.71
C ARG A 139 -15.52 19.50 4.22
N SER A 140 -14.64 20.26 4.88
CA SER A 140 -14.26 20.05 6.29
C SER A 140 -14.84 21.08 7.27
N SER A 141 -15.96 21.72 6.93
CA SER A 141 -16.70 22.68 7.78
C SER A 141 -17.26 22.10 9.10
N LEU A 142 -16.76 20.95 9.59
CA LEU A 142 -17.22 20.31 10.82
C LEU A 142 -16.15 20.04 11.89
N HIS A 143 -14.94 20.60 11.82
CA HIS A 143 -14.07 20.64 13.01
C HIS A 143 -13.43 22.03 13.22
N LYS A 144 -13.95 22.76 14.21
CA LYS A 144 -13.33 23.96 14.80
C LYS A 144 -11.88 23.65 15.19
N PHE A 145 -10.93 24.18 14.42
CA PHE A 145 -9.57 24.32 14.93
C PHE A 145 -9.59 25.39 16.02
N ARG A 146 -9.17 25.02 17.24
CA ARG A 146 -8.93 25.98 18.33
C ARG A 146 -7.87 26.97 17.86
N GLU A 147 -8.21 28.26 17.95
CA GLU A 147 -7.26 29.35 17.81
C GLU A 147 -6.08 29.12 18.75
N VAL A 148 -4.87 29.07 18.19
CA VAL A 148 -3.63 29.24 18.95
C VAL A 148 -3.27 30.71 18.83
N LYS A 149 -3.08 31.39 19.97
CA LYS A 149 -2.69 32.81 20.01
C LYS A 149 -1.37 33.01 19.26
N GLY A 150 -1.43 33.72 18.13
CA GLY A 150 -0.26 34.11 17.33
C GLY A 150 -0.39 33.69 15.86
N GLY A 151 -1.12 34.48 15.07
CA GLY A 151 -1.13 34.41 13.60
C GLY A 151 -1.96 33.26 12.99
N ILE A 152 -2.61 33.55 11.85
CA ILE A 152 -3.24 32.53 11.01
C ILE A 152 -2.11 31.70 10.37
N LEU A 153 -1.86 30.49 10.88
CA LEU A 153 -0.98 29.53 10.23
C LEU A 153 -1.56 29.20 8.85
N ARG A 154 -0.79 29.48 7.78
CA ARG A 154 -1.16 29.09 6.42
C ARG A 154 -1.06 27.56 6.30
N PRO A 155 -1.77 26.92 5.36
CA PRO A 155 -1.70 25.48 5.16
C PRO A 155 -0.26 24.95 5.02
N LEU A 156 0.62 25.72 4.36
CA LEU A 156 2.06 25.42 4.28
C LEU A 156 2.74 25.41 5.65
N ASP A 157 2.37 26.29 6.57
CA ASP A 157 2.97 26.37 7.90
C ASP A 157 2.58 25.15 8.75
N ILE A 158 1.33 24.69 8.68
CA ILE A 158 0.88 23.45 9.32
C ILE A 158 1.61 22.24 8.72
N TYR A 159 1.78 22.23 7.40
CA TYR A 159 2.48 21.16 6.69
C TYR A 159 3.97 21.10 7.08
N GLN A 160 4.66 22.25 7.11
CA GLN A 160 6.05 22.33 7.55
C GLN A 160 6.23 22.02 9.04
N LEU A 161 5.29 22.41 9.90
CA LEU A 161 5.31 22.05 11.33
C LEU A 161 5.13 20.54 11.55
N ARG A 162 4.32 19.87 10.74
CA ARG A 162 4.17 18.40 10.76
C ARG A 162 5.41 17.68 10.23
N LEU A 163 6.09 18.24 9.23
CA LEU A 163 7.38 17.72 8.74
C LEU A 163 8.52 17.91 9.76
N ARG A 164 8.54 19.03 10.50
CA ARG A 164 9.56 19.30 11.54
C ARG A 164 9.42 18.47 12.81
N SER A 165 8.21 18.03 13.15
CA SER A 165 7.96 17.17 14.32
C SER A 165 8.22 15.69 14.04
N GLN A 166 8.36 15.31 12.76
CA GLN A 166 8.73 13.96 12.35
C GLN A 166 10.18 13.98 11.85
N ASN A 167 11.12 13.87 12.79
CA ASN A 167 12.53 13.66 12.48
C ASN A 167 12.69 12.55 11.42
N TYR A 168 13.13 12.99 10.25
CA TYR A 168 13.37 12.23 9.03
C TYR A 168 14.19 10.98 9.33
N ARG A 169 13.51 9.83 9.35
CA ARG A 169 14.14 8.52 9.11
C ARG A 169 13.41 7.88 7.95
N HIS A 170 14.05 7.98 6.79
CA HIS A 170 13.99 7.06 5.64
C HIS A 170 13.12 5.85 5.93
N PHE A 171 11.98 5.72 5.22
CA PHE A 171 11.10 4.55 5.12
C PHE A 171 11.37 3.45 6.16
N ARG A 172 11.26 3.76 7.45
CA ARG A 172 11.18 2.70 8.45
C ARG A 172 9.75 2.23 8.37
N HIS A 173 9.56 1.15 7.62
CA HIS A 173 8.58 0.14 7.98
C HIS A 173 8.61 0.04 9.50
N ARG A 174 7.61 0.63 10.16
CA ARG A 174 7.42 0.54 11.59
C ARG A 174 7.18 -0.92 11.87
N GLU A 175 8.26 -1.63 12.20
CA GLU A 175 8.36 -2.98 12.74
C GLU A 175 7.03 -3.74 12.76
N ASP A 176 6.48 -4.03 11.58
CA ASP A 176 6.02 -5.40 11.39
C ASP A 176 7.33 -6.16 11.56
N LYS A 177 7.47 -6.88 12.69
CA LYS A 177 8.52 -7.88 12.86
C LYS A 177 8.73 -8.53 11.49
N PRO A 178 9.97 -8.83 11.06
CA PRO A 178 10.12 -9.74 9.95
C PRO A 178 9.45 -11.04 10.38
N GLU A 179 8.17 -11.20 10.10
CA GLU A 179 7.60 -12.48 9.75
C GLU A 179 8.48 -12.86 8.58
N LYS A 180 9.54 -13.61 8.93
CA LYS A 180 10.42 -14.27 8.00
C LYS A 180 9.48 -14.75 6.92
N CYS A 181 9.68 -14.27 5.69
CA CYS A 181 9.10 -14.92 4.55
C CYS A 181 9.75 -16.31 4.54
N ARG A 182 9.22 -17.24 5.36
CA ARG A 182 9.62 -18.62 5.37
C ARG A 182 8.84 -19.25 4.25
N CYS A 183 9.22 -18.90 3.03
CA CYS A 183 9.02 -19.80 1.92
C CYS A 183 10.00 -20.95 2.21
N PRO A 184 9.54 -22.19 2.44
CA PRO A 184 10.47 -23.30 2.55
C PRO A 184 11.32 -23.31 1.28
N ASP A 185 12.62 -23.13 1.47
CA ASP A 185 13.61 -23.49 0.48
C ASP A 185 13.40 -24.98 0.25
N LYS A 186 12.76 -25.35 -0.85
CA LYS A 186 12.88 -26.72 -1.33
C LYS A 186 14.32 -26.81 -1.81
N GLU A 187 15.16 -27.36 -0.94
CA GLU A 187 16.48 -27.87 -1.29
C GLU A 187 16.36 -28.75 -2.53
N ASP A 188 17.37 -28.59 -3.37
CA ASP A 188 17.57 -29.22 -4.65
C ASP A 188 17.73 -30.76 -4.55
N GLU A 189 17.62 -31.41 -5.70
CA GLU A 189 18.34 -32.64 -6.06
C GLU A 189 18.17 -33.92 -5.22
N LYS A 190 17.41 -34.88 -5.77
CA LYS A 190 17.86 -36.27 -5.98
C LYS A 190 17.34 -36.72 -7.35
N GLY A 191 18.13 -37.18 -8.33
CA GLY A 191 19.49 -37.69 -8.24
C GLY A 191 19.53 -39.14 -7.76
N GLU A 192 18.73 -40.01 -8.40
CA GLU A 192 18.95 -41.43 -8.76
C GLU A 192 17.62 -42.06 -9.21
#